data_AF-A0A510TTA5-F1
#
_entry.id   AF-A0A510TTA5-F1
#
_cell.length_a   1.000
_cell.length_b   1.000
_cell.length_c   1.000
_cell.angle_alpha   90.00
_cell.angle_beta   90.00
_cell.angle_gamma   90.00
#
_symmetry.space_group_name_H-M   'P 1'
#
loop_
_entity.id
_entity.type
_entity.pdbx_description
1 polymer ?
#
loop_
_entity_poly.entity_id
_entity_poly.type
_entity_poly.pdbx_seq_one_letter_code
_entity_poly.pdbx_strand_id
1 'polypeptide(L)'
;MCAGCGAELTTPLSQVALPVHARQTYGNGAQLPVLMESGTFAVDPDPWGGPWRMWDEIDPGEAEARGIHAPVHALSDGTPGASVIAPGDVRGTRLIPEKRGGACCGLDGADGPNMACEACDLPVATRVDDCSLWQAVRLSPDAVHRVPVDGAHAAPLSWTELAKKGEKTPPFEPVATWGGRLGPDHYWSWSPRWEAAAGHALAHLLVASRGQPVNVPDGLTAAVFQRALDALLPAGPPKRRAVLAGPGQPSPDAGADILLVPVHPQTGRMWAPAGPAATAHLVPLPLGVWLWLVSPQPCLPVPASGRIPRDVLRDDPPPLPPGRLFRADRGTFQHTLVRQPAVRSPWLRTILENLTQGTPADLF
;
A
#
# COMPACT_ATOMS: atom_id res chain seq x y z
N MET A 1 21.78 13.93 -0.04
CA MET A 1 22.49 15.17 0.33
C MET A 1 21.53 16.36 0.23
N CYS A 2 21.73 17.41 1.05
CA CYS A 2 21.02 18.68 0.95
C CYS A 2 21.43 19.44 -0.32
N ALA A 3 20.46 19.92 -1.11
CA ALA A 3 20.75 20.70 -2.30
C ALA A 3 21.35 22.09 -1.99
N GLY A 4 21.07 22.66 -0.81
CA GLY A 4 21.58 23.98 -0.43
C GLY A 4 23.05 24.00 -0.01
N CYS A 5 23.46 23.04 0.82
CA CYS A 5 24.80 23.05 1.44
C CYS A 5 25.61 21.76 1.26
N GLY A 6 25.05 20.73 0.61
CA GLY A 6 25.72 19.45 0.40
C GLY A 6 25.77 18.53 1.63
N ALA A 7 25.18 18.92 2.77
CA ALA A 7 25.18 18.09 3.97
C ALA A 7 24.50 16.72 3.76
N GLU A 8 25.01 15.70 4.45
CA GLU A 8 24.38 14.38 4.51
C GLU A 8 23.06 14.45 5.28
N LEU A 9 22.00 13.91 4.66
CA LEU A 9 20.64 13.94 5.21
C LEU A 9 20.11 12.55 5.60
N THR A 10 20.84 11.49 5.24
CA THR A 10 20.43 10.11 5.44
C THR A 10 21.64 9.21 5.69
N THR A 11 21.40 8.04 6.26
CA THR A 11 22.29 6.88 6.07
C THR A 11 22.33 6.45 4.59
N PRO A 12 23.27 5.58 4.17
CA PRO A 12 23.21 4.94 2.84
C PRO A 12 21.95 4.08 2.71
N LEU A 13 21.23 4.22 1.59
CA LEU A 13 19.94 3.55 1.37
C LEU A 13 19.92 2.78 0.05
N SER A 14 19.13 1.70 0.01
CA SER A 14 18.86 0.92 -1.19
C SER A 14 17.48 1.22 -1.76
N GLN A 15 17.38 1.37 -3.08
CA GLN A 15 16.09 1.64 -3.71
C GLN A 15 15.21 0.39 -3.73
N VAL A 16 13.93 0.57 -3.38
CA VAL A 16 12.87 -0.45 -3.46
C VAL A 16 11.60 0.13 -4.09
N ALA A 17 10.60 -0.72 -4.33
CA ALA A 17 9.29 -0.28 -4.80
C ALA A 17 8.50 0.40 -3.67
N LEU A 18 7.72 1.43 -4.00
CA LEU A 18 6.82 2.07 -3.04
C LEU A 18 5.74 1.06 -2.61
N PRO A 19 5.54 0.83 -1.30
CA PRO A 19 4.46 -0.03 -0.84
C PRO A 19 3.08 0.51 -1.24
N VAL A 20 2.16 -0.36 -1.65
CA VAL A 20 0.80 0.03 -2.10
C VAL A 20 -0.02 0.74 -1.02
N HIS A 21 0.34 0.55 0.26
CA HIS A 21 -0.29 1.19 1.41
C HIS A 21 0.32 2.56 1.76
N ALA A 22 1.26 3.09 0.96
CA ALA A 22 1.93 4.36 1.24
C ALA A 22 1.01 5.59 1.31
N ARG A 23 -0.20 5.49 0.74
CA ARG A 23 -1.24 6.54 0.74
C ARG A 23 -2.50 6.12 1.49
N GLN A 24 -2.43 5.02 2.23
CA GLN A 24 -3.54 4.55 3.05
C GLN A 24 -3.69 5.44 4.28
N THR A 25 -4.91 5.87 4.54
CA THR A 25 -5.34 6.45 5.82
C THR A 25 -6.20 5.40 6.52
N TYR A 26 -5.83 5.01 7.73
CA TYR A 26 -6.42 3.86 8.42
C TYR A 26 -7.04 4.21 9.78
N GLY A 27 -8.37 4.29 9.82
CA GLY A 27 -9.13 4.55 11.03
C GLY A 27 -8.85 5.90 11.66
N ASN A 28 -9.11 6.03 12.96
CA ASN A 28 -8.71 7.15 13.81
C ASN A 28 -8.02 6.58 15.07
N GLY A 29 -6.85 7.10 15.44
CA GLY A 29 -6.15 6.69 16.67
C GLY A 29 -5.39 5.36 16.57
N ALA A 30 -5.26 4.77 15.37
CA ALA A 30 -4.40 3.61 15.15
C ALA A 30 -2.92 4.03 15.10
N GLN A 31 -2.05 3.23 15.74
CA GLN A 31 -0.61 3.40 15.67
C GLN A 31 -0.06 2.51 14.56
N LEU A 32 -0.05 3.03 13.32
CA LEU A 32 0.52 2.30 12.19
C LEU A 32 2.06 2.22 12.30
N PRO A 33 2.67 1.11 11.84
CA PRO A 33 4.11 0.97 11.87
C PRO A 33 4.80 1.84 10.81
N VAL A 34 6.12 1.76 10.77
CA VAL A 34 6.93 2.42 9.75
C VAL A 34 6.61 1.85 8.37
N LEU A 35 6.43 2.75 7.40
CA LEU A 35 6.08 2.43 6.01
C LEU A 35 7.21 1.65 5.31
N MET A 36 8.43 2.13 5.46
CA MET A 36 9.61 1.63 4.77
C MET A 36 10.47 0.78 5.70
N GLU A 37 11.07 -0.28 5.17
CA GLU A 37 12.12 -1.01 5.87
C GLU A 37 13.35 -0.12 6.05
N SER A 38 13.99 -0.18 7.22
CA SER A 38 15.21 0.60 7.50
C SER A 38 16.31 0.30 6.49
N GLY A 39 17.04 1.33 6.06
CA GLY A 39 18.08 1.20 5.04
C GLY A 39 17.54 1.16 3.61
N THR A 40 16.24 1.42 3.40
CA THR A 40 15.62 1.46 2.08
C THR A 40 14.96 2.80 1.77
N PHE A 41 14.80 3.09 0.48
CA PHE A 41 13.98 4.21 0.02
C PHE A 41 13.14 3.83 -1.20
N ALA A 42 12.00 4.49 -1.36
CA ALA A 42 11.20 4.42 -2.58
C ALA A 42 10.97 5.83 -3.14
N VAL A 43 10.75 5.94 -4.45
CA VAL A 43 10.34 7.20 -5.07
C VAL A 43 8.83 7.21 -5.15
N ASP A 44 8.18 8.20 -4.54
CA ASP A 44 6.75 8.43 -4.73
C ASP A 44 6.55 9.24 -6.01
N PRO A 45 5.94 8.66 -7.06
CA PRO A 45 5.74 9.37 -8.33
C PRO A 45 4.69 10.48 -8.22
N ASP A 46 3.86 10.44 -7.18
CA ASP A 46 2.72 11.33 -7.04
C ASP A 46 3.05 12.49 -6.10
N PRO A 47 2.49 13.70 -6.35
CA PRO A 47 2.49 14.80 -5.39
C PRO A 47 1.98 14.38 -3.99
N TRP A 48 2.55 14.97 -2.94
CA TRP A 48 2.10 14.76 -1.56
C TRP A 48 2.13 16.06 -0.76
N GLY A 49 1.16 16.23 0.14
CA GLY A 49 1.05 17.40 1.00
C GLY A 49 0.55 18.64 0.25
N GLY A 50 0.43 19.74 0.96
CA GLY A 50 -0.02 21.01 0.40
C GLY A 50 1.02 21.65 -0.53
N PRO A 51 0.59 22.64 -1.32
CA PRO A 51 -0.77 23.17 -1.40
C PRO A 51 -1.75 22.20 -2.10
N TRP A 52 -3.03 22.30 -1.78
CA TRP A 52 -4.10 21.47 -2.33
C TRP A 52 -5.04 22.31 -3.19
N ARG A 53 -5.41 21.81 -4.38
CA ARG A 53 -6.46 22.37 -5.23
C ARG A 53 -7.66 21.44 -5.29
N MET A 54 -8.86 22.00 -5.25
CA MET A 54 -10.09 21.26 -5.45
C MET A 54 -10.20 20.77 -6.89
N TRP A 55 -10.90 19.66 -7.11
CA TRP A 55 -11.04 19.09 -8.45
C TRP A 55 -11.64 20.07 -9.47
N ASP A 56 -12.63 20.87 -9.07
CA ASP A 56 -13.31 21.83 -9.96
C ASP A 56 -12.40 22.99 -10.39
N GLU A 57 -11.23 23.16 -9.75
CA GLU A 57 -10.22 24.17 -10.08
C GLU A 57 -9.17 23.65 -11.06
N ILE A 58 -9.21 22.36 -11.40
CA ILE A 58 -8.16 21.68 -12.18
C ILE A 58 -8.67 21.44 -13.60
N ASP A 59 -7.89 21.88 -14.58
CA ASP A 59 -8.20 21.64 -15.97
C ASP A 59 -8.21 20.11 -16.26
N PRO A 60 -9.21 19.59 -17.00
CA PRO A 60 -9.26 18.15 -17.30
C PRO A 60 -8.01 17.61 -18.01
N GLY A 61 -7.35 18.41 -18.86
CA GLY A 61 -6.11 18.05 -19.51
C GLY A 61 -4.93 18.02 -18.54
N GLU A 62 -4.91 18.93 -17.56
CA GLU A 62 -3.94 18.89 -16.46
C GLU A 62 -4.12 17.62 -15.60
N ALA A 63 -5.34 17.28 -15.22
CA ALA A 63 -5.64 16.05 -14.48
C ALA A 63 -5.18 14.79 -15.22
N GLU A 64 -5.42 14.72 -16.54
CA GLU A 64 -4.97 13.61 -17.38
C GLU A 64 -3.44 13.55 -17.50
N ALA A 65 -2.76 14.69 -17.61
CA ALA A 65 -1.30 14.74 -17.60
C ALA A 65 -0.72 14.22 -16.27
N ARG A 66 -1.46 14.38 -15.16
CA ARG A 66 -1.16 13.79 -13.85
C ARG A 66 -1.64 12.35 -13.69
N GLY A 67 -2.18 11.73 -14.75
CA GLY A 67 -2.66 10.34 -14.77
C GLY A 67 -3.95 10.13 -13.97
N ILE A 68 -4.83 11.13 -13.93
CA ILE A 68 -6.09 11.11 -13.18
C ILE A 68 -7.24 11.28 -14.16
N HIS A 69 -8.15 10.29 -14.16
CA HIS A 69 -9.16 10.14 -15.21
C HIS A 69 -10.60 10.25 -14.68
N ALA A 70 -10.78 10.50 -13.38
CA ALA A 70 -12.06 10.73 -12.73
C ALA A 70 -11.94 11.71 -11.56
N PRO A 71 -13.05 12.35 -11.14
CA PRO A 71 -13.05 13.32 -10.05
C PRO A 71 -12.54 12.75 -8.73
N VAL A 72 -11.80 13.59 -8.00
CA VAL A 72 -11.37 13.35 -6.62
C VAL A 72 -11.76 14.55 -5.76
N HIS A 73 -11.56 14.49 -4.44
CA HIS A 73 -11.87 15.62 -3.58
C HIS A 73 -10.91 16.81 -3.82
N ALA A 74 -9.61 16.54 -3.73
CA ALA A 74 -8.55 17.52 -3.93
C ALA A 74 -7.28 16.84 -4.46
N LEU A 75 -6.42 17.62 -5.11
CA LEU A 75 -5.11 17.21 -5.58
C LEU A 75 -4.01 18.05 -4.96
N SER A 76 -2.93 17.37 -4.60
CA SER A 76 -1.69 18.01 -4.16
C SER A 76 -0.99 18.63 -5.36
N ASP A 77 -0.54 19.87 -5.19
CA ASP A 77 0.41 20.55 -6.08
C ASP A 77 1.84 20.51 -5.54
N GLY A 78 2.10 19.66 -4.56
CA GLY A 78 3.46 19.36 -4.13
C GLY A 78 4.28 18.75 -5.28
N THR A 79 5.59 18.90 -5.22
CA THR A 79 6.46 18.35 -6.26
C THR A 79 6.44 16.81 -6.23
N PRO A 80 6.13 16.14 -7.35
CA PRO A 80 6.22 14.67 -7.45
C PRO A 80 7.67 14.18 -7.38
N GLY A 81 7.88 12.91 -7.07
CA GLY A 81 9.23 12.30 -7.07
C GLY A 81 9.94 12.33 -5.72
N ALA A 82 9.20 12.58 -4.63
CA ALA A 82 9.74 12.57 -3.28
C ALA A 82 10.36 11.21 -2.93
N SER A 83 11.48 11.23 -2.21
CA SER A 83 12.10 9.99 -1.72
C SER A 83 11.55 9.65 -0.34
N VAL A 84 10.88 8.51 -0.21
CA VAL A 84 10.21 8.04 1.00
C VAL A 84 11.11 7.06 1.73
N ILE A 85 11.37 7.32 3.01
CA ILE A 85 12.32 6.56 3.85
C ILE A 85 11.73 6.30 5.24
N ALA A 86 12.36 5.37 5.97
CA ALA A 86 12.04 5.17 7.38
C ALA A 86 12.49 6.40 8.19
N PRO A 87 11.72 6.87 9.19
CA PRO A 87 12.12 8.02 10.00
C PRO A 87 13.47 7.84 10.72
N GLY A 88 13.88 6.60 11.01
CA GLY A 88 15.15 6.29 11.65
C GLY A 88 16.39 6.42 10.76
N ASP A 89 16.20 6.55 9.44
CA ASP A 89 17.30 6.67 8.48
C ASP A 89 17.75 8.12 8.25
N VAL A 90 17.03 9.09 8.81
CA VAL A 90 17.33 10.52 8.66
C VAL A 90 18.54 10.94 9.50
N ARG A 91 19.36 11.84 8.97
CA ARG A 91 20.53 12.45 9.63
C ARG A 91 20.56 13.96 9.35
N GLY A 92 21.19 14.75 10.22
CA GLY A 92 21.47 16.17 9.92
C GLY A 92 20.23 17.03 9.65
N THR A 93 19.08 16.67 10.24
CA THR A 93 17.82 17.41 10.09
C THR A 93 17.17 17.68 11.44
N ARG A 94 16.52 18.84 11.54
CA ARG A 94 15.71 19.24 12.69
C ARG A 94 14.25 19.46 12.28
N LEU A 95 13.32 19.25 13.20
CA LEU A 95 11.93 19.66 13.01
C LEU A 95 11.83 21.20 12.96
N ILE A 96 10.88 21.70 12.18
CA ILE A 96 10.50 23.11 12.12
C ILE A 96 9.33 23.31 13.09
N PRO A 97 9.53 23.94 14.27
CA PRO A 97 8.51 24.01 15.32
C PRO A 97 7.21 24.68 14.90
N GLU A 98 7.25 25.57 13.92
CA GLU A 98 6.10 26.31 13.40
C GLU A 98 5.27 25.49 12.39
N LYS A 99 5.80 24.36 11.92
CA LYS A 99 5.20 23.47 10.90
C LYS A 99 4.73 22.14 11.49
N ARG A 100 4.09 22.20 12.67
CA ARG A 100 3.57 21.02 13.37
C ARG A 100 2.26 20.47 12.80
N GLY A 101 1.60 21.18 11.88
CA GLY A 101 0.31 20.75 11.34
C GLY A 101 -0.84 20.86 12.34
N GLY A 102 -2.03 20.45 11.90
CA GLY A 102 -3.27 20.43 12.69
C GLY A 102 -3.67 19.04 13.21
N ALA A 103 -2.75 18.09 13.18
CA ALA A 103 -3.04 16.68 13.40
C ALA A 103 -3.34 16.31 14.88
N CYS A 104 -4.05 15.20 15.05
CA CYS A 104 -4.61 14.80 16.34
C CYS A 104 -3.56 14.18 17.28
N CYS A 105 -2.63 13.39 16.73
CA CYS A 105 -1.68 12.57 17.52
C CYS A 105 -0.22 12.68 17.06
N GLY A 106 0.08 13.46 16.02
CA GLY A 106 1.44 13.62 15.49
C GLY A 106 1.51 14.60 14.33
N LEU A 107 2.46 14.39 13.41
CA LEU A 107 2.62 15.17 12.19
C LEU A 107 1.93 14.44 11.03
N ASP A 108 0.92 15.04 10.40
CA ASP A 108 0.27 14.47 9.21
C ASP A 108 1.03 14.76 7.91
N GLY A 109 1.91 15.76 7.92
CA GLY A 109 2.65 16.23 6.77
C GLY A 109 1.80 16.96 5.73
N ALA A 110 0.55 17.34 6.06
CA ALA A 110 -0.38 17.96 5.13
C ALA A 110 0.06 19.38 4.71
N ASP A 111 0.82 20.08 5.55
CA ASP A 111 1.30 21.45 5.30
C ASP A 111 2.63 21.54 4.52
N GLY A 112 3.13 20.40 4.02
CA GLY A 112 4.39 20.31 3.29
C GLY A 112 5.61 20.10 4.21
N PRO A 113 6.81 20.59 3.84
CA PRO A 113 8.04 20.34 4.59
C PRO A 113 7.98 20.84 6.04
N ASN A 114 8.24 19.93 6.99
CA ASN A 114 8.29 20.20 8.43
C ASN A 114 9.65 19.82 9.05
N MET A 115 10.63 19.47 8.21
CA MET A 115 12.02 19.24 8.58
C MET A 115 12.95 20.14 7.76
N ALA A 116 13.95 20.71 8.43
CA ALA A 116 15.00 21.52 7.83
C ALA A 116 16.37 20.88 8.00
N CYS A 117 17.29 21.14 7.06
CA CYS A 117 18.70 20.81 7.21
C CYS A 117 19.28 21.57 8.41
N GLU A 118 19.99 20.88 9.30
CA GLU A 118 20.60 21.51 10.48
C GLU A 118 21.72 22.50 10.12
N ALA A 119 22.36 22.33 8.96
CA ALA A 119 23.52 23.12 8.55
C ALA A 119 23.15 24.44 7.84
N CYS A 120 22.01 24.49 7.14
CA CYS A 120 21.65 25.66 6.32
C CYS A 120 20.18 26.05 6.39
N ASP A 121 19.40 25.43 7.29
CA ASP A 121 17.99 25.71 7.55
C ASP A 121 17.03 25.53 6.36
N LEU A 122 17.50 25.01 5.23
CA LEU A 122 16.66 24.72 4.07
C LEU A 122 15.61 23.65 4.45
N PRO A 123 14.30 23.87 4.21
CA PRO A 123 13.30 22.82 4.35
C PRO A 123 13.56 21.70 3.35
N VAL A 124 13.83 20.49 3.84
CA VAL A 124 14.30 19.36 3.01
C VAL A 124 13.37 18.15 3.05
N ALA A 125 12.48 18.05 4.04
CA ALA A 125 11.63 16.87 4.18
C ALA A 125 10.32 17.13 4.94
N THR A 126 9.38 16.20 4.75
CA THR A 126 8.13 16.08 5.51
C THR A 126 8.14 14.77 6.29
N ARG A 127 8.12 14.87 7.61
CA ARG A 127 7.88 13.76 8.53
C ARG A 127 6.38 13.55 8.72
N VAL A 128 5.99 12.28 8.67
CA VAL A 128 4.63 11.81 8.97
C VAL A 128 4.71 10.81 10.12
N ASP A 129 4.00 11.08 11.20
CA ASP A 129 3.82 10.19 12.35
C ASP A 129 2.48 10.39 13.08
N ASP A 130 1.49 11.03 12.44
CA ASP A 130 0.13 11.12 12.97
C ASP A 130 -0.54 9.74 13.06
N CYS A 131 -1.51 9.63 13.97
CA CYS A 131 -2.38 8.47 14.03
C CYS A 131 -3.06 8.26 12.68
N SER A 132 -3.32 7.00 12.33
CA SER A 132 -4.00 6.64 11.09
C SER A 132 -3.18 6.83 9.81
N LEU A 133 -1.93 7.27 9.90
CA LEU A 133 -1.00 7.37 8.78
C LEU A 133 0.25 6.52 9.02
N TRP A 134 0.80 5.99 7.93
CA TRP A 134 2.02 5.21 7.99
C TRP A 134 3.23 6.11 8.29
N GLN A 135 4.04 5.71 9.27
CA GLN A 135 5.17 6.56 9.68
C GLN A 135 6.24 6.57 8.58
N ALA A 136 6.61 7.76 8.13
CA ALA A 136 7.56 7.93 7.04
C ALA A 136 8.22 9.31 7.08
N VAL A 137 9.34 9.45 6.38
CA VAL A 137 9.89 10.75 6.01
C VAL A 137 9.94 10.83 4.48
N ARG A 138 9.42 11.93 3.94
CA ARG A 138 9.37 12.23 2.51
C ARG A 138 10.35 13.36 2.23
N LEU A 139 11.50 13.04 1.63
CA LEU A 139 12.51 14.02 1.23
C LEU A 139 12.03 14.75 -0.02
N SER A 140 12.06 16.09 0.02
CA SER A 140 11.61 16.95 -1.07
C SER A 140 12.57 16.83 -2.27
N PRO A 141 12.07 16.48 -3.46
CA PRO A 141 12.91 16.25 -4.64
C PRO A 141 13.66 17.51 -5.10
N ASP A 142 13.13 18.70 -4.79
CA ASP A 142 13.75 19.98 -5.16
C ASP A 142 14.81 20.45 -4.16
N ALA A 143 14.81 19.90 -2.94
CA ALA A 143 15.70 20.31 -1.85
C ALA A 143 16.77 19.27 -1.51
N VAL A 144 16.74 18.11 -2.19
CA VAL A 144 17.68 17.01 -1.97
C VAL A 144 18.21 16.46 -3.29
N HIS A 145 19.46 16.04 -3.30
CA HIS A 145 20.04 15.30 -4.41
C HIS A 145 20.55 13.94 -3.94
N ARG A 146 20.33 12.92 -4.76
CA ARG A 146 20.81 11.56 -4.53
C ARG A 146 22.24 11.46 -5.04
N VAL A 147 23.12 10.90 -4.21
CA VAL A 147 24.51 10.66 -4.56
C VAL A 147 24.73 9.15 -4.45
N PRO A 148 25.20 8.47 -5.52
CA PRO A 148 25.62 7.08 -5.42
C PRO A 148 26.74 6.97 -4.37
N VAL A 149 26.59 6.03 -3.45
CA VAL A 149 27.63 5.72 -2.46
C VAL A 149 28.40 4.50 -2.96
N ASP A 150 29.73 4.55 -2.84
CA ASP A 150 30.58 3.42 -3.19
C ASP A 150 30.27 2.22 -2.28
N GLY A 151 29.91 1.09 -2.90
CA GLY A 151 29.52 -0.13 -2.21
C GLY A 151 28.97 -1.18 -3.18
N ALA A 152 29.01 -2.45 -2.77
CA ALA A 152 28.43 -3.53 -3.55
C ALA A 152 26.91 -3.30 -3.66
N HIS A 153 26.46 -2.88 -4.85
CA HIS A 153 25.04 -2.82 -5.16
C HIS A 153 24.55 -4.27 -5.21
N ALA A 154 23.86 -4.71 -4.16
CA ALA A 154 23.23 -6.01 -4.17
C ALA A 154 22.22 -6.04 -5.32
N ALA A 155 22.45 -6.93 -6.29
CA ALA A 155 21.48 -7.14 -7.35
C ALA A 155 20.12 -7.50 -6.73
N PRO A 156 19.00 -7.03 -7.30
CA PRO A 156 17.69 -7.45 -6.85
C PRO A 156 17.58 -8.98 -6.84
N LEU A 157 16.92 -9.53 -5.83
CA LEU A 157 16.68 -10.95 -5.70
C LEU A 157 15.91 -11.47 -6.91
N SER A 158 16.27 -12.63 -7.42
CA SER A 158 15.48 -13.29 -8.47
C SER A 158 14.11 -13.70 -7.94
N TRP A 159 13.14 -13.88 -8.86
CA TRP A 159 11.82 -14.43 -8.50
C TRP A 159 11.89 -15.78 -7.77
N THR A 160 12.88 -16.62 -8.11
CA THR A 160 13.09 -17.91 -7.46
C THR A 160 13.58 -17.74 -6.01
N GLU A 161 14.42 -16.75 -5.75
CA GLU A 161 14.86 -16.44 -4.38
C GLU A 161 13.73 -15.84 -3.55
N LEU A 162 12.95 -14.93 -4.14
CA LEU A 162 11.78 -14.33 -3.50
C LEU A 162 10.70 -15.37 -3.17
N ALA A 163 10.47 -16.37 -4.02
CA ALA A 163 9.53 -17.44 -3.72
C ALA A 163 9.98 -18.31 -2.54
N LYS A 164 11.30 -18.44 -2.31
CA LYS A 164 11.87 -19.25 -1.22
C LYS A 164 12.06 -18.49 0.09
N LYS A 165 12.50 -17.24 0.01
CA LYS A 165 12.93 -16.42 1.16
C LYS A 165 11.99 -15.24 1.43
N GLY A 166 11.01 -15.01 0.57
CA GLY A 166 10.10 -13.87 0.69
C GLY A 166 9.33 -13.92 1.99
N GLU A 167 9.29 -12.78 2.67
CA GLU A 167 8.51 -12.62 3.89
C GLU A 167 7.02 -12.63 3.57
N LYS A 168 6.29 -13.51 4.25
CA LYS A 168 4.83 -13.56 4.14
C LYS A 168 4.22 -12.49 5.05
N THR A 169 3.23 -11.75 4.58
CA THR A 169 2.51 -10.75 5.41
C THR A 169 1.28 -11.38 6.06
N PRO A 170 1.23 -11.63 7.38
CA PRO A 170 0.07 -12.28 8.01
C PRO A 170 -1.24 -11.54 7.73
N PRO A 171 -2.37 -12.24 7.46
CA PRO A 171 -3.67 -11.61 7.27
C PRO A 171 -4.20 -10.94 8.54
N PHE A 172 -3.74 -11.41 9.71
CA PHE A 172 -4.11 -10.89 11.01
C PHE A 172 -2.88 -10.42 11.76
N GLU A 173 -2.99 -9.25 12.39
CA GLU A 173 -1.94 -8.67 13.23
C GLU A 173 -2.57 -7.91 14.41
N PRO A 174 -1.83 -7.75 15.53
CA PRO A 174 -2.24 -6.84 16.59
C PRO A 174 -2.17 -5.40 16.06
N VAL A 175 -3.26 -4.65 16.25
CA VAL A 175 -3.31 -3.22 15.88
C VAL A 175 -3.29 -2.39 17.16
N ALA A 176 -2.18 -1.70 17.40
CA ALA A 176 -2.03 -0.81 18.54
C ALA A 176 -2.87 0.46 18.37
N THR A 177 -3.41 0.98 19.47
CA THR A 177 -4.17 2.24 19.50
C THR A 177 -3.56 3.22 20.49
N TRP A 178 -3.53 4.50 20.11
CA TRP A 178 -3.07 5.57 20.99
C TRP A 178 -3.99 5.69 22.22
N GLY A 179 -3.42 5.64 23.43
CA GLY A 179 -4.17 5.78 24.67
C GLY A 179 -4.95 4.52 25.13
N GLY A 180 -4.73 3.36 24.50
CA GLY A 180 -5.37 2.11 24.90
C GLY A 180 -5.02 1.69 26.34
N ARG A 181 -6.02 1.64 27.23
CA ARG A 181 -5.85 1.21 28.64
C ARG A 181 -5.41 -0.24 28.81
N LEU A 182 -5.40 -1.04 27.73
CA LEU A 182 -5.27 -2.49 27.76
C LEU A 182 -3.99 -3.00 27.06
N GLY A 183 -3.02 -2.12 26.80
CA GLY A 183 -1.72 -2.47 26.23
C GLY A 183 -1.70 -2.64 24.70
N PRO A 184 -0.51 -2.87 24.11
CA PRO A 184 -0.31 -2.90 22.65
C PRO A 184 -0.95 -4.10 21.94
N ASP A 185 -1.30 -5.18 22.66
CA ASP A 185 -1.81 -6.44 22.10
C ASP A 185 -3.34 -6.63 22.23
N HIS A 186 -4.10 -5.57 22.53
CA HIS A 186 -5.49 -5.71 22.98
C HIS A 186 -6.50 -6.17 21.89
N TYR A 187 -6.25 -5.93 20.60
CA TYR A 187 -7.20 -6.31 19.53
C TYR A 187 -6.49 -6.85 18.28
N TRP A 188 -6.75 -8.12 17.96
CA TRP A 188 -6.36 -8.74 16.71
C TRP A 188 -7.33 -8.33 15.60
N SER A 189 -6.78 -7.91 14.47
CA SER A 189 -7.57 -7.40 13.36
C SER A 189 -7.03 -7.86 12.03
N TRP A 190 -7.82 -7.63 10.97
CA TRP A 190 -7.28 -7.69 9.62
C TRP A 190 -6.13 -6.69 9.49
N SER A 191 -5.05 -7.14 8.87
CA SER A 191 -3.87 -6.30 8.65
C SER A 191 -4.23 -5.12 7.76
N PRO A 192 -3.91 -3.86 8.13
CA PRO A 192 -4.08 -2.69 7.27
C PRO A 192 -3.37 -2.87 5.91
N ARG A 193 -2.24 -3.60 5.89
CA ARG A 193 -1.52 -3.94 4.65
C ARG A 193 -2.35 -4.82 3.73
N TRP A 194 -3.13 -5.76 4.29
CA TRP A 194 -4.05 -6.60 3.53
C TRP A 194 -5.24 -5.81 3.01
N GLU A 195 -5.84 -4.96 3.84
CA GLU A 195 -6.96 -4.10 3.43
C GLU A 195 -6.53 -3.18 2.25
N ALA A 196 -5.34 -2.56 2.34
CA ALA A 196 -4.76 -1.77 1.25
C ALA A 196 -4.44 -2.60 0.00
N ALA A 197 -3.79 -3.76 0.15
CA ALA A 197 -3.49 -4.65 -0.97
C ALA A 197 -4.75 -5.10 -1.71
N ALA A 198 -5.82 -5.39 -0.97
CA ALA A 198 -7.10 -5.76 -1.54
C ALA A 198 -7.77 -4.58 -2.24
N GLY A 199 -7.75 -3.37 -1.66
CA GLY A 199 -8.27 -2.16 -2.31
C GLY A 199 -7.57 -1.89 -3.64
N HIS A 200 -6.24 -1.98 -3.66
CA HIS A 200 -5.44 -1.83 -4.88
C HIS A 200 -5.79 -2.89 -5.94
N ALA A 201 -5.76 -4.18 -5.56
CA ALA A 201 -6.04 -5.27 -6.49
C ALA A 201 -7.50 -5.27 -6.98
N LEU A 202 -8.47 -4.86 -6.15
CA LEU A 202 -9.88 -4.78 -6.53
C LEU A 202 -10.11 -3.75 -7.63
N ALA A 203 -9.42 -2.60 -7.61
CA ALA A 203 -9.49 -1.62 -8.68
C ALA A 203 -9.01 -2.22 -10.03
N HIS A 204 -7.90 -2.96 -10.01
CA HIS A 204 -7.41 -3.67 -11.20
C HIS A 204 -8.36 -4.80 -11.63
N LEU A 205 -8.95 -5.54 -10.69
CA LEU A 205 -9.94 -6.58 -10.99
C LEU A 205 -11.18 -6.02 -11.68
N LEU A 206 -11.69 -4.86 -11.24
CA LEU A 206 -12.81 -4.21 -11.91
C LEU A 206 -12.47 -3.83 -13.35
N VAL A 207 -11.30 -3.26 -13.60
CA VAL A 207 -10.85 -2.96 -14.97
C VAL A 207 -10.74 -4.25 -15.81
N ALA A 208 -10.14 -5.30 -15.23
CA ALA A 208 -9.99 -6.60 -15.86
C ALA A 208 -11.34 -7.31 -16.13
N SER A 209 -12.36 -7.02 -15.31
CA SER A 209 -13.70 -7.61 -15.39
C SER A 209 -14.44 -7.19 -16.67
N ARG A 210 -14.14 -6.00 -17.19
CA ARG A 210 -14.89 -5.36 -18.30
C ARG A 210 -16.40 -5.34 -18.05
N GLY A 211 -16.83 -5.20 -16.79
CA GLY A 211 -18.23 -5.18 -16.39
C GLY A 211 -18.90 -6.56 -16.31
N GLN A 212 -18.14 -7.65 -16.48
CA GLN A 212 -18.61 -9.02 -16.30
C GLN A 212 -18.34 -9.48 -14.86
N PRO A 213 -19.20 -10.31 -14.26
CA PRO A 213 -18.90 -10.88 -12.95
C PRO A 213 -17.61 -11.70 -12.96
N VAL A 214 -16.89 -11.69 -11.85
CA VAL A 214 -15.59 -12.36 -11.70
C VAL A 214 -15.68 -13.44 -10.63
N ASN A 215 -15.12 -14.61 -10.92
CA ASN A 215 -14.93 -15.67 -9.93
C ASN A 215 -13.46 -15.75 -9.53
N VAL A 216 -13.18 -15.65 -8.23
CA VAL A 216 -11.83 -15.84 -7.68
C VAL A 216 -11.68 -17.25 -7.09
N PRO A 217 -10.46 -17.73 -6.81
CA PRO A 217 -10.24 -18.99 -6.11
C PRO A 217 -10.90 -19.01 -4.73
N ASP A 218 -11.30 -20.19 -4.27
CA ASP A 218 -11.90 -20.39 -2.94
C ASP A 218 -10.93 -20.06 -1.78
N GLY A 219 -11.43 -20.15 -0.55
CA GLY A 219 -10.65 -19.94 0.67
C GLY A 219 -10.38 -18.47 0.94
N LEU A 220 -9.14 -18.13 1.31
CA LEU A 220 -8.77 -16.76 1.70
C LEU A 220 -8.96 -15.76 0.56
N THR A 221 -8.72 -16.16 -0.69
CA THR A 221 -8.92 -15.28 -1.85
C THR A 221 -10.39 -14.89 -2.00
N ALA A 222 -11.31 -15.85 -1.89
CA ALA A 222 -12.74 -15.59 -1.88
C ALA A 222 -13.18 -14.73 -0.68
N ALA A 223 -12.62 -14.97 0.51
CA ALA A 223 -12.91 -14.18 1.70
C ALA A 223 -12.51 -12.69 1.55
N VAL A 224 -11.44 -12.41 0.82
CA VAL A 224 -10.92 -11.05 0.59
C VAL A 224 -11.63 -10.34 -0.56
N PHE A 225 -11.91 -11.05 -1.67
CA PHE A 225 -12.36 -10.40 -2.92
C PHE A 225 -13.80 -10.68 -3.32
N GLN A 226 -14.31 -11.91 -3.11
CA GLN A 226 -15.56 -12.33 -3.76
C GLN A 226 -16.76 -11.49 -3.31
N ARG A 227 -16.88 -11.18 -2.00
CA ARG A 227 -17.96 -10.34 -1.47
C ARG A 227 -17.99 -8.95 -2.11
N ALA A 228 -16.82 -8.32 -2.26
CA ALA A 228 -16.72 -7.01 -2.87
C ALA A 228 -17.03 -7.07 -4.37
N LEU A 229 -16.54 -8.10 -5.08
CA LEU A 229 -16.82 -8.29 -6.51
C LEU A 229 -18.32 -8.53 -6.77
N ASP A 230 -18.97 -9.37 -5.99
CA ASP A 230 -20.40 -9.66 -6.13
C ASP A 230 -21.28 -8.43 -5.84
N ALA A 231 -20.80 -7.52 -5.01
CA ALA A 231 -21.51 -6.27 -4.72
C ALA A 231 -21.27 -5.16 -5.76
N LEU A 232 -20.10 -5.15 -6.39
CA LEU A 232 -19.70 -4.10 -7.35
C LEU A 232 -20.01 -4.47 -8.81
N LEU A 233 -20.12 -5.76 -9.14
CA LEU A 233 -20.33 -6.25 -10.50
C LEU A 233 -21.75 -6.82 -10.67
N PRO A 234 -22.34 -6.72 -11.87
CA PRO A 234 -23.66 -7.28 -12.13
C PRO A 234 -23.65 -8.81 -11.98
N ALA A 235 -24.73 -9.36 -11.43
CA ALA A 235 -24.93 -10.80 -11.35
C ALA A 235 -25.29 -11.40 -12.73
N GLY A 236 -24.80 -12.61 -13.02
CA GLY A 236 -25.18 -13.37 -14.21
C GLY A 236 -24.01 -14.15 -14.85
N PRO A 237 -24.28 -15.05 -15.80
CA PRO A 237 -23.25 -15.62 -16.67
C PRO A 237 -22.96 -14.70 -17.88
N PRO A 238 -21.75 -14.77 -18.49
CA PRO A 238 -20.59 -15.56 -18.10
C PRO A 238 -19.71 -14.87 -17.04
N LYS A 239 -19.10 -15.66 -16.15
CA LYS A 239 -18.12 -15.16 -15.18
C LYS A 239 -16.70 -15.24 -15.76
N ARG A 240 -15.94 -14.15 -15.70
CA ARG A 240 -14.50 -14.18 -15.97
C ARG A 240 -13.79 -14.91 -14.83
N ARG A 241 -12.81 -15.75 -15.17
CA ARG A 241 -12.08 -16.54 -14.16
C ARG A 241 -10.76 -15.86 -13.78
N ALA A 242 -10.63 -15.52 -12.50
CA ALA A 242 -9.37 -15.09 -11.91
C ALA A 242 -8.66 -16.26 -11.23
N VAL A 243 -7.34 -16.36 -11.40
CA VAL A 243 -6.51 -17.39 -10.75
C VAL A 243 -5.24 -16.77 -10.16
N LEU A 244 -4.69 -17.41 -9.14
CA LEU A 244 -3.36 -17.07 -8.63
C LEU A 244 -2.30 -17.63 -9.57
N ALA A 245 -1.37 -16.78 -10.01
CA ALA A 245 -0.23 -17.19 -10.83
C ALA A 245 1.04 -16.50 -10.34
N GLY A 246 2.19 -17.16 -10.49
CA GLY A 246 3.45 -16.58 -10.05
C GLY A 246 4.60 -17.57 -9.97
N PRO A 247 5.74 -17.15 -9.40
CA PRO A 247 6.94 -17.97 -9.37
C PRO A 247 6.74 -19.24 -8.54
N GLY A 248 7.16 -20.37 -9.12
CA GLY A 248 7.03 -21.69 -8.48
C GLY A 248 5.62 -22.29 -8.51
N GLN A 249 4.64 -21.61 -9.10
CA GLN A 249 3.31 -22.15 -9.33
C GLN A 249 3.23 -22.87 -10.69
N PRO A 250 2.31 -23.84 -10.86
CA PRO A 250 2.00 -24.41 -12.16
C PRO A 250 1.61 -23.33 -13.17
N SER A 251 1.89 -23.59 -14.45
CA SER A 251 1.45 -22.67 -15.52
C SER A 251 -0.07 -22.51 -15.48
N PRO A 252 -0.59 -21.28 -15.53
CA PRO A 252 -2.02 -21.05 -15.45
C PRO A 252 -2.73 -21.63 -16.68
N ASP A 253 -3.94 -22.17 -16.46
CA ASP A 253 -4.76 -22.78 -17.51
C ASP A 253 -5.05 -21.78 -18.65
N ALA A 254 -5.17 -22.27 -19.89
CA ALA A 254 -5.50 -21.44 -21.06
C ALA A 254 -6.88 -20.73 -20.96
N GLY A 255 -7.73 -21.12 -20.00
CA GLY A 255 -9.03 -20.50 -19.74
C GLY A 255 -9.04 -19.45 -18.62
N ALA A 256 -7.88 -19.04 -18.09
CA ALA A 256 -7.80 -17.96 -17.11
C ALA A 256 -7.83 -16.59 -17.79
N ASP A 257 -8.85 -15.79 -17.48
CA ASP A 257 -9.01 -14.43 -18.00
C ASP A 257 -8.11 -13.41 -17.28
N ILE A 258 -7.86 -13.66 -16.00
CA ILE A 258 -7.24 -12.72 -15.07
C ILE A 258 -6.25 -13.48 -14.19
N LEU A 259 -5.05 -12.94 -14.01
CA LEU A 259 -4.00 -13.51 -13.17
C LEU A 259 -3.69 -12.57 -12.01
N LEU A 260 -3.93 -13.05 -10.79
CA LEU A 260 -3.46 -12.42 -9.56
C LEU A 260 -1.98 -12.76 -9.37
N VAL A 261 -1.10 -11.78 -9.58
CA VAL A 261 0.37 -11.98 -9.68
C VAL A 261 1.14 -11.14 -8.68
N PRO A 262 2.29 -11.61 -8.18
CA PRO A 262 3.10 -10.83 -7.25
C PRO A 262 3.85 -9.70 -7.94
N VAL A 263 4.04 -8.60 -7.20
CA VAL A 263 4.93 -7.49 -7.55
C VAL A 263 6.26 -7.67 -6.83
N HIS A 264 7.36 -7.43 -7.56
CA HIS A 264 8.71 -7.54 -7.03
C HIS A 264 8.98 -6.40 -6.03
N PRO A 265 9.31 -6.69 -4.76
CA PRO A 265 9.41 -5.66 -3.72
C PRO A 265 10.55 -4.66 -3.98
N GLN A 266 11.67 -5.09 -4.57
CA GLN A 266 12.79 -4.18 -4.85
C GLN A 266 12.69 -3.42 -6.19
N THR A 267 11.95 -3.94 -7.18
CA THR A 267 11.94 -3.35 -8.55
C THR A 267 10.59 -2.83 -9.00
N GLY A 268 9.51 -3.19 -8.30
CA GLY A 268 8.14 -2.82 -8.66
C GLY A 268 7.61 -3.56 -9.89
N ARG A 269 8.40 -4.46 -10.50
CA ARG A 269 7.98 -5.21 -11.69
C ARG A 269 6.97 -6.28 -11.30
N MET A 270 5.87 -6.36 -12.03
CA MET A 270 4.95 -7.49 -11.93
C MET A 270 5.62 -8.76 -12.46
N TRP A 271 5.33 -9.89 -11.83
CA TRP A 271 5.63 -11.18 -12.44
C TRP A 271 4.77 -11.36 -13.69
N ALA A 272 5.38 -11.82 -14.78
CA ALA A 272 4.70 -12.08 -16.04
C ALA A 272 4.88 -13.55 -16.44
N PRO A 273 3.81 -14.26 -16.81
CA PRO A 273 3.91 -15.63 -17.31
C PRO A 273 4.57 -15.67 -18.68
N ALA A 274 5.28 -16.76 -18.99
CA ALA A 274 5.71 -17.07 -20.35
C ALA A 274 4.60 -17.83 -21.11
N GLY A 275 4.52 -17.64 -22.43
CA GLY A 275 3.63 -18.42 -23.30
C GLY A 275 2.19 -17.91 -23.40
N PRO A 276 1.19 -18.77 -23.70
CA PRO A 276 -0.19 -18.37 -24.01
C PRO A 276 -0.89 -17.56 -22.93
N ALA A 277 -0.51 -17.75 -21.66
CA ALA A 277 -1.04 -17.00 -20.53
C ALA A 277 -0.59 -15.54 -20.47
N ALA A 278 0.36 -15.13 -21.32
CA ALA A 278 0.80 -13.74 -21.42
C ALA A 278 -0.29 -12.77 -21.89
N THR A 279 -1.39 -13.28 -22.47
CA THR A 279 -2.52 -12.46 -22.92
C THR A 279 -3.56 -12.17 -21.83
N ALA A 280 -3.47 -12.86 -20.68
CA ALA A 280 -4.40 -12.65 -19.56
C ALA A 280 -4.11 -11.32 -18.86
N HIS A 281 -5.14 -10.71 -18.25
CA HIS A 281 -4.97 -9.45 -17.55
C HIS A 281 -4.25 -9.67 -16.21
N LEU A 282 -3.16 -8.95 -15.96
CA LEU A 282 -2.40 -9.06 -14.73
C LEU A 282 -2.98 -8.13 -13.66
N VAL A 283 -3.26 -8.69 -12.48
CA VAL A 283 -3.69 -7.94 -11.30
C VAL A 283 -2.56 -8.01 -10.27
N PRO A 284 -1.94 -6.87 -9.92
CA PRO A 284 -0.80 -6.84 -9.01
C PRO A 284 -1.22 -7.09 -7.56
N LEU A 285 -0.41 -7.88 -6.85
CA LEU A 285 -0.47 -8.07 -5.42
C LEU A 285 0.93 -7.87 -4.80
N PRO A 286 1.05 -7.24 -3.62
CA PRO A 286 2.29 -7.26 -2.86
C PRO A 286 2.75 -8.71 -2.62
N LEU A 287 4.05 -8.96 -2.79
CA LEU A 287 4.63 -10.31 -2.70
C LEU A 287 4.20 -11.06 -1.42
N GLY A 288 4.28 -10.40 -0.26
CA GLY A 288 3.95 -11.03 1.02
C GLY A 288 2.49 -11.45 1.17
N VAL A 289 1.55 -10.70 0.56
CA VAL A 289 0.12 -11.05 0.50
C VAL A 289 -0.08 -12.22 -0.48
N TRP A 290 0.53 -12.14 -1.66
CA TRP A 290 0.45 -13.20 -2.66
C TRP A 290 0.97 -14.55 -2.13
N LEU A 291 2.10 -14.54 -1.41
CA LEU A 291 2.68 -15.75 -0.80
C LEU A 291 1.74 -16.43 0.20
N TRP A 292 0.90 -15.67 0.91
CA TRP A 292 -0.13 -16.21 1.79
C TRP A 292 -1.30 -16.81 1.02
N LEU A 293 -1.70 -16.21 -0.11
CA LEU A 293 -2.80 -16.70 -0.92
C LEU A 293 -2.45 -18.03 -1.62
N VAL A 294 -1.21 -18.18 -2.10
CA VAL A 294 -0.77 -19.42 -2.80
C VAL A 294 -0.28 -20.52 -1.88
N SER A 295 0.09 -20.17 -0.65
CA SER A 295 0.59 -21.12 0.34
C SER A 295 0.17 -20.63 1.73
N PRO A 296 -1.12 -20.76 2.09
CA PRO A 296 -1.58 -20.41 3.41
C PRO A 296 -0.86 -21.29 4.43
N GLN A 297 -0.21 -20.68 5.42
CA GLN A 297 0.33 -21.46 6.52
C GLN A 297 -0.84 -22.01 7.35
N PRO A 298 -0.78 -23.27 7.80
CA PRO A 298 -1.57 -23.69 8.95
C PRO A 298 -1.26 -22.71 10.08
N CYS A 299 -2.28 -22.18 10.77
CA CYS A 299 -2.08 -21.27 11.89
C CYS A 299 -1.03 -21.86 12.83
N LEU A 300 0.17 -21.29 12.84
CA LEU A 300 1.25 -21.77 13.68
C LEU A 300 0.97 -21.31 15.12
N PRO A 301 1.29 -22.16 16.12
CA PRO A 301 1.12 -21.81 17.52
C PRO A 301 1.91 -20.53 17.83
N VAL A 302 1.26 -19.59 18.51
CA VAL A 302 1.84 -18.28 18.86
C VAL A 302 2.78 -18.48 20.06
N PRO A 303 3.95 -17.81 20.14
CA PRO A 303 4.81 -17.86 21.32
C PRO A 303 4.04 -17.46 22.58
N ALA A 304 4.22 -18.20 23.68
CA ALA A 304 3.51 -17.93 24.93
C ALA A 304 3.78 -16.50 25.43
N SER A 305 2.72 -15.74 25.71
CA SER A 305 2.82 -14.44 26.40
C SER A 305 2.93 -14.62 27.93
N GLY A 306 3.55 -13.67 28.61
CA GLY A 306 3.65 -13.65 30.08
C GLY A 306 4.91 -14.30 30.65
N ARG A 307 4.81 -14.93 31.83
CA ARG A 307 5.95 -15.53 32.58
C ARG A 307 6.43 -16.88 32.02
N ILE A 308 5.93 -17.29 30.87
CA ILE A 308 6.28 -18.58 30.26
C ILE A 308 7.56 -18.41 29.42
N PRO A 309 8.52 -19.35 29.50
CA PRO A 309 9.73 -19.31 28.68
C PRO A 309 9.43 -19.21 27.17
N ARG A 310 10.25 -18.44 26.43
CA ARG A 310 10.04 -18.13 24.99
C ARG A 310 10.06 -19.36 24.08
N ASP A 311 10.59 -20.48 24.55
CA ASP A 311 10.69 -21.77 23.87
C ASP A 311 9.45 -22.66 24.04
N VAL A 312 8.46 -22.24 24.83
CA VAL A 312 7.20 -22.97 25.01
C VAL A 312 6.14 -22.47 24.01
N LEU A 313 5.77 -23.35 23.09
CA LEU A 313 4.66 -23.16 22.16
C LEU A 313 3.34 -23.50 22.87
N ARG A 314 2.31 -22.65 22.75
CA ARG A 314 0.96 -23.00 23.19
C ARG A 314 0.18 -23.65 22.05
N ASP A 315 -0.48 -24.77 22.33
CA ASP A 315 -1.60 -25.32 21.55
C ASP A 315 -2.89 -24.50 21.76
N ASP A 316 -2.77 -23.19 21.96
CA ASP A 316 -3.95 -22.33 22.03
C ASP A 316 -4.60 -22.34 20.63
N PRO A 317 -5.94 -22.48 20.54
CA PRO A 317 -6.63 -22.33 19.28
C PRO A 317 -6.23 -20.97 18.68
N PRO A 318 -6.10 -20.88 17.34
CA PRO A 318 -5.76 -19.62 16.69
C PRO A 318 -6.67 -18.51 17.24
N PRO A 319 -6.16 -17.29 17.45
CA PRO A 319 -6.99 -16.18 17.89
C PRO A 319 -8.24 -16.16 16.99
N LEU A 320 -9.41 -16.11 17.62
CA LEU A 320 -10.69 -16.14 16.91
C LEU A 320 -10.58 -15.15 15.74
N PRO A 321 -10.96 -15.55 14.51
CA PRO A 321 -11.01 -14.63 13.39
C PRO A 321 -11.71 -13.35 13.84
N PRO A 322 -11.25 -12.16 13.42
CA PRO A 322 -11.87 -10.92 13.83
C PRO A 322 -13.38 -11.04 13.68
N GLY A 323 -14.15 -10.61 14.68
CA GLY A 323 -15.62 -10.68 14.65
C GLY A 323 -16.28 -9.87 13.52
N ARG A 324 -15.47 -9.27 12.63
CA ARG A 324 -15.89 -8.54 11.44
C ARG A 324 -15.37 -9.23 10.17
N LEU A 325 -16.19 -9.20 9.12
CA LEU A 325 -15.78 -9.64 7.80
C LEU A 325 -14.66 -8.73 7.25
N PHE A 326 -13.85 -9.27 6.34
CA PHE A 326 -12.80 -8.51 5.64
C PHE A 326 -13.39 -7.30 4.91
N ARG A 327 -12.68 -6.18 4.90
CA ARG A 327 -13.04 -4.98 4.13
C ARG A 327 -11.81 -4.49 3.38
N ALA A 328 -11.99 -4.16 2.11
CA ALA A 328 -10.92 -3.58 1.32
C ALA A 328 -10.77 -2.10 1.68
N ASP A 329 -9.55 -1.57 1.64
CA ASP A 329 -9.31 -0.16 1.94
C ASP A 329 -9.90 0.74 0.84
N ARG A 330 -10.90 1.55 1.21
CA ARG A 330 -11.60 2.44 0.28
C ARG A 330 -10.66 3.46 -0.36
N GLY A 331 -9.78 4.07 0.43
CA GLY A 331 -8.88 5.13 -0.04
C GLY A 331 -7.92 4.61 -1.11
N THR A 332 -7.31 3.46 -0.85
CA THR A 332 -6.40 2.78 -1.77
C THR A 332 -7.13 2.32 -3.03
N PHE A 333 -8.36 1.79 -2.89
CA PHE A 333 -9.21 1.43 -4.03
C PHE A 333 -9.52 2.64 -4.91
N GLN A 334 -10.03 3.73 -4.33
CA GLN A 334 -10.38 4.94 -5.07
C GLN A 334 -9.15 5.56 -5.73
N HIS A 335 -8.05 5.70 -4.99
CA HIS A 335 -6.78 6.21 -5.49
C HIS A 335 -6.27 5.40 -6.68
N THR A 336 -6.37 4.06 -6.62
CA THR A 336 -5.94 3.20 -7.73
C THR A 336 -6.90 3.31 -8.93
N LEU A 337 -8.22 3.30 -8.69
CA LEU A 337 -9.22 3.27 -9.75
C LEU A 337 -9.25 4.56 -10.58
N VAL A 338 -9.16 5.74 -9.96
CA VAL A 338 -9.17 7.02 -10.69
C VAL A 338 -7.97 7.19 -11.62
N ARG A 339 -6.90 6.41 -11.39
CA ARG A 339 -5.68 6.37 -12.22
C ARG A 339 -5.73 5.32 -13.33
N GLN A 340 -6.83 4.59 -13.45
CA GLN A 340 -7.05 3.67 -14.56
C GLN A 340 -7.79 4.41 -15.68
N PRO A 341 -7.25 4.49 -16.92
CA PRO A 341 -7.95 5.13 -18.04
C PRO A 341 -9.36 4.56 -18.28
N ALA A 342 -9.55 3.28 -17.95
CA ALA A 342 -10.82 2.57 -18.07
C ALA A 342 -11.95 3.18 -17.21
N VAL A 343 -11.63 3.92 -16.13
CA VAL A 343 -12.63 4.58 -15.25
C VAL A 343 -13.53 5.56 -16.01
N ARG A 344 -13.13 5.98 -17.22
CA ARG A 344 -13.96 6.80 -18.11
C ARG A 344 -15.21 6.10 -18.63
N SER A 345 -15.27 4.76 -18.51
CA SER A 345 -16.46 4.02 -18.89
C SER A 345 -17.65 4.41 -17.98
N PRO A 346 -18.87 4.52 -18.53
CA PRO A 346 -20.03 4.96 -17.74
C PRO A 346 -20.27 4.10 -16.48
N TRP A 347 -20.10 2.78 -16.58
CA TRP A 347 -20.36 1.88 -15.48
C TRP A 347 -19.33 1.98 -14.33
N LEU A 348 -18.04 2.23 -14.64
CA LEU A 348 -17.03 2.46 -13.61
C LEU A 348 -17.21 3.82 -12.93
N ARG A 349 -17.65 4.85 -13.67
CA ARG A 349 -18.01 6.15 -13.08
C ARG A 349 -19.16 6.01 -12.09
N THR A 350 -20.22 5.28 -12.46
CA THR A 350 -21.35 5.03 -11.55
C THR A 350 -20.91 4.33 -10.27
N ILE A 351 -20.00 3.34 -10.36
CA ILE A 351 -19.43 2.70 -9.16
C ILE A 351 -18.68 3.73 -8.29
N LEU A 352 -17.83 4.57 -8.88
CA LEU A 352 -17.07 5.59 -8.16
C LEU A 352 -17.97 6.65 -7.51
N GLU A 353 -19.01 7.10 -8.21
CA GLU A 353 -20.01 8.05 -7.73
C GLU A 353 -20.79 7.46 -6.55
N ASN A 354 -21.26 6.22 -6.66
CA ASN A 354 -21.97 5.51 -5.59
C ASN A 354 -21.09 5.38 -4.33
N LEU A 355 -19.79 5.13 -4.50
CA LEU A 355 -18.86 5.09 -3.37
C LEU A 355 -18.78 6.45 -2.69
N THR A 356 -18.65 7.52 -3.48
CA THR A 356 -18.57 8.90 -2.99
C THR A 356 -19.86 9.32 -2.26
N GLN A 357 -21.02 8.87 -2.73
CA GLN A 357 -22.34 9.17 -2.16
C GLN A 357 -22.76 8.27 -0.97
N GLY A 358 -21.87 7.39 -0.50
CA GLY A 358 -22.11 6.58 0.70
C GLY A 358 -22.72 5.20 0.41
N THR A 359 -22.06 4.42 -0.45
CA THR A 359 -22.27 2.96 -0.52
C THR A 359 -22.20 2.37 0.91
N PRO A 360 -23.01 1.36 1.27
CA PRO A 360 -23.03 0.81 2.63
C PRO A 360 -21.62 0.51 3.13
N ALA A 361 -21.31 1.02 4.32
CA ALA A 361 -20.05 0.90 5.04
C ALA A 361 -19.62 -0.54 5.37
N ASP A 362 -20.26 -1.54 4.75
CA ASP A 362 -20.04 -2.96 4.95
C ASP A 362 -19.16 -3.58 3.85
N LEU A 363 -18.86 -2.88 2.75
CA LEU A 363 -17.97 -3.37 1.68
C LEU A 363 -16.50 -2.90 1.84
N PHE A 364 -16.33 -1.70 2.37
CA PHE A 364 -15.05 -1.04 2.65
C PHE A 364 -15.02 -0.57 4.10
#